data_AF-B1M291-F1
#
_entry.id   AF-B1M291-F1
#
_cell.length_a   1.000
_cell.length_b   1.000
_cell.length_c   1.000
_cell.angle_alpha   90.00
_cell.angle_beta   90.00
_cell.angle_gamma   90.00
#
_symmetry.space_group_name_H-M   'P 1'
#
loop_
_entity.id
_entity.type
_entity.pdbx_description
1 polymer ?
#
loop_
_entity_poly.entity_id
_entity_poly.type
_entity_poly.pdbx_seq_one_letter_code
_entity_poly.pdbx_strand_id
1 'polypeptide(L)' 'MRALLLSASLLAAGPALAADDASSCAEGITMIRDALALNPPETAVPKLKKALRVAEREQKEGEFDECLDAVTDARKVLGR' A
#
# COMPACT_ATOMS: atom_id res chain seq x y z
N MET A 1 -49.62 -6.10 -12.32
CA MET A 1 -48.69 -6.79 -11.40
C MET A 1 -47.94 -7.86 -12.19
N ARG A 2 -46.65 -7.66 -12.45
CA ARG A 2 -45.66 -8.74 -12.63
C ARG A 2 -44.30 -8.09 -12.45
N ALA A 3 -43.70 -8.43 -11.32
CA ALA A 3 -42.60 -7.73 -10.70
C ALA A 3 -41.29 -7.87 -11.48
N LEU A 4 -40.50 -6.80 -11.41
CA LEU A 4 -39.06 -6.77 -11.67
C LEU A 4 -38.36 -7.96 -11.00
N LEU A 5 -37.52 -8.65 -11.75
CA LEU A 5 -36.39 -9.40 -11.21
C LEU A 5 -35.14 -8.81 -11.86
N LEU A 6 -34.68 -7.67 -11.34
CA LEU A 6 -33.32 -7.22 -11.57
C LEU A 6 -32.41 -8.04 -10.65
N SER A 7 -31.58 -8.86 -11.27
CA SER A 7 -30.50 -9.63 -10.66
C SER A 7 -29.59 -8.71 -9.85
N ALA A 8 -29.77 -8.74 -8.53
CA ALA A 8 -28.89 -8.12 -7.57
C ALA A 8 -27.64 -9.02 -7.40
N SER A 9 -26.72 -8.95 -8.35
CA SER A 9 -25.36 -9.43 -8.17
C SER A 9 -24.60 -8.38 -7.35
N LEU A 10 -24.91 -8.27 -6.05
CA LEU A 10 -24.06 -7.50 -5.14
C LEU A 10 -22.71 -8.21 -5.07
N LEU A 11 -21.70 -7.53 -5.60
CA LEU A 11 -20.31 -7.90 -5.47
C LEU A 11 -19.96 -7.99 -3.98
N ALA A 12 -19.88 -9.21 -3.47
CA ALA A 12 -19.11 -9.51 -2.28
C ALA A 12 -17.62 -9.43 -2.63
N ALA A 13 -17.11 -8.21 -2.87
CA ALA A 13 -15.68 -7.93 -2.83
C ALA A 13 -15.25 -7.97 -1.36
N GLY A 14 -15.21 -9.20 -0.83
CA GLY A 14 -15.02 -9.49 0.58
C GLY A 14 -13.57 -9.32 1.06
N PRO A 15 -13.27 -9.76 2.30
CA PRO A 15 -12.01 -9.55 3.05
C PRO A 15 -10.72 -10.03 2.36
N ALA A 16 -10.80 -10.64 1.18
CA ALA A 16 -9.64 -11.04 0.40
C ALA A 16 -8.82 -9.83 -0.09
N LEU A 17 -9.46 -8.73 -0.48
CA LEU A 17 -8.75 -7.52 -0.95
C LEU A 17 -8.00 -6.84 0.21
N ALA A 18 -8.64 -6.66 1.36
CA ALA A 18 -8.02 -6.02 2.52
C ALA A 18 -6.85 -6.84 3.12
N ALA A 19 -6.93 -8.17 3.06
CA ALA A 19 -5.82 -9.03 3.49
C ALA A 19 -4.63 -8.94 2.51
N ASP A 20 -4.91 -8.82 1.21
CA ASP A 20 -3.89 -8.62 0.18
C ASP A 20 -3.19 -7.26 0.36
N ASP A 21 -3.96 -6.20 0.62
CA ASP A 21 -3.43 -4.85 0.86
C ASP A 21 -2.54 -4.79 2.10
N ALA A 22 -2.93 -5.45 3.20
CA ALA A 22 -2.11 -5.53 4.40
C ALA A 22 -0.77 -6.22 4.15
N SER A 23 -0.77 -7.34 3.41
CA SER A 23 0.46 -8.05 3.06
C SER A 23 1.33 -7.25 2.10
N SER A 24 0.72 -6.61 1.10
CA SER A 24 1.38 -5.75 0.11
C SER A 24 2.04 -4.53 0.76
N CYS A 25 1.37 -3.94 1.76
CA CYS A 25 1.93 -2.86 2.58
C CYS A 25 3.17 -3.34 3.36
N ALA A 26 3.11 -4.49 4.04
CA ALA A 26 4.23 -5.05 4.78
C ALA A 26 5.45 -5.38 3.89
N GLU A 27 5.20 -5.92 2.70
CA GLU A 27 6.23 -6.17 1.69
C GLU A 27 6.84 -4.85 1.18
N GLY A 28 6.01 -3.84 0.93
CA GLY A 28 6.44 -2.51 0.55
C GLY A 28 7.34 -1.85 1.60
N ILE A 29 6.99 -1.95 2.88
CA ILE A 29 7.81 -1.47 4.01
C ILE A 29 9.18 -2.15 4.01
N THR A 30 9.21 -3.47 3.86
CA THR A 30 10.47 -4.24 3.77
C THR A 30 11.34 -3.74 2.62
N MET A 31 10.75 -3.56 1.43
CA MET A 31 11.45 -3.03 0.27
C MET A 31 12.04 -1.63 0.52
N ILE A 32 11.35 -0.74 1.22
CA ILE A 32 11.88 0.59 1.56
C ILE A 32 13.05 0.49 2.54
N ARG A 33 12.95 -0.39 3.56
CA ARG A 33 14.05 -0.63 4.50
C ARG A 33 15.30 -1.15 3.80
N ASP A 34 15.13 -2.12 2.92
CA ASP A 34 16.23 -2.70 2.14
C ASP A 34 16.87 -1.65 1.23
N ALA A 35 16.05 -0.85 0.54
CA ALA A 35 16.56 0.24 -0.29
C ALA A 35 17.37 1.27 0.51
N LEU A 36 16.96 1.59 1.73
CA LEU A 36 17.72 2.47 2.64
C LEU A 36 19.02 1.82 3.12
N ALA A 37 19.03 0.51 3.36
CA ALA A 37 20.22 -0.23 3.76
C ALA A 37 21.28 -0.31 2.64
N LEU A 38 20.86 -0.21 1.38
CA LEU A 38 21.74 -0.21 0.21
C LEU A 38 22.42 1.15 -0.07
N ASN A 39 22.36 2.11 0.85
CA ASN A 39 22.94 3.45 0.70
C ASN A 39 22.54 4.13 -0.63
N PRO A 40 21.23 4.43 -0.80
CA PRO A 40 20.73 5.04 -2.03
C PRO A 40 21.30 6.46 -2.18
N PRO A 41 21.17 7.10 -3.36
CA PRO A 41 21.62 8.48 -3.56
C PRO A 41 21.12 9.42 -2.45
N GLU A 42 21.95 10.36 -2.01
CA GLU A 42 21.61 11.26 -0.90
C GLU A 42 20.29 12.03 -1.14
N THR A 43 19.97 12.31 -2.39
CA THR A 43 18.72 12.96 -2.81
C THR A 43 17.47 12.08 -2.63
N ALA A 44 17.63 10.75 -2.59
CA ALA A 44 16.56 9.78 -2.37
C ALA A 44 16.33 9.50 -0.89
N VAL A 45 17.38 9.50 -0.07
CA VAL A 45 17.34 9.19 1.38
C VAL A 45 16.21 9.90 2.14
N PRO A 46 16.04 11.24 2.08
CA PRO A 46 14.99 11.91 2.85
C PRO A 46 13.58 11.53 2.38
N LYS A 47 13.39 11.26 1.08
CA LYS A 47 12.10 10.85 0.53
C LYS A 47 11.75 9.43 0.95
N LEU A 48 12.72 8.51 0.89
CA LEU A 48 12.55 7.12 1.34
C LEU A 48 12.29 7.03 2.84
N LYS A 49 13.02 7.79 3.68
CA LYS A 49 12.75 7.85 5.13
C LYS A 49 11.36 8.39 5.45
N LYS A 50 10.88 9.38 4.68
CA LYS A 50 9.50 9.90 4.83
C LYS A 50 8.49 8.82 4.47
N ALA A 51 8.63 8.21 3.28
CA ALA A 51 7.73 7.16 2.82
C ALA A 51 7.66 5.99 3.82
N LEU A 52 8.82 5.56 4.33
CA LEU A 52 8.89 4.52 5.37
C LEU A 52 8.09 4.88 6.61
N ARG A 53 8.29 6.09 7.17
CA ARG A 53 7.54 6.53 8.35
C ARG A 53 6.04 6.63 8.14
N VAL A 54 5.60 6.97 6.92
CA VAL A 54 4.17 7.02 6.60
C VAL A 54 3.65 5.59 6.52
N ALA A 55 4.24 4.74 5.68
CA ALA A 55 3.84 3.34 5.53
C ALA A 55 3.79 2.59 6.87
N GLU A 56 4.79 2.74 7.73
CA GLU A 56 4.80 2.14 9.08
C GLU A 56 3.66 2.62 9.99
N ARG A 57 3.28 3.90 9.89
CA ARG A 57 2.16 4.46 10.65
C ARG A 57 0.85 3.90 10.13
N GLU A 58 0.62 3.98 8.82
CA GLU A 58 -0.65 3.55 8.22
C GLU A 58 -0.84 2.03 8.39
N GLN A 59 0.23 1.22 8.25
CA GLN A 59 0.23 -0.21 8.58
C GLN A 59 -0.22 -0.51 10.02
N LYS A 60 0.15 0.36 10.97
CA LYS A 60 -0.21 0.22 12.38
C LYS A 60 -1.65 0.69 12.63
N GLU A 61 -2.11 1.68 11.88
CA GLU A 61 -3.47 2.24 11.96
C GLU A 61 -4.50 1.36 11.21
N GLY A 62 -4.03 0.49 10.31
CA GLY A 62 -4.90 -0.38 9.49
C GLY A 62 -5.37 0.29 8.19
N GLU A 63 -4.83 1.46 7.87
CA GLU A 63 -5.13 2.27 6.69
C GLU A 63 -4.22 1.79 5.52
N PHE A 64 -4.58 0.65 4.92
CA PHE A 64 -3.69 -0.05 4.00
C PHE A 64 -3.58 0.64 2.63
N ASP A 65 -4.60 1.32 2.17
CA ASP A 65 -4.57 2.12 0.95
C ASP A 65 -3.59 3.29 1.05
N GLU A 66 -3.58 4.04 2.15
CA GLU A 66 -2.61 5.10 2.40
C GLU A 66 -1.20 4.54 2.59
N CYS A 67 -1.08 3.34 3.17
CA CYS A 67 0.20 2.65 3.19
C CYS A 67 0.71 2.36 1.77
N LEU A 68 -0.14 1.81 0.90
CA LEU A 68 0.22 1.48 -0.48
C LEU A 68 0.54 2.73 -1.31
N ASP A 69 -0.10 3.86 -1.03
CA ASP A 69 0.26 5.16 -1.61
C ASP A 69 1.68 5.59 -1.20
N ALA A 70 2.03 5.45 0.08
CA ALA A 70 3.37 5.74 0.56
C ALA A 70 4.43 4.80 -0.03
N VAL A 71 4.10 3.51 -0.18
CA VAL A 71 4.94 2.52 -0.87
C VAL A 71 5.13 2.90 -2.34
N THR A 72 4.06 3.34 -3.01
CA THR A 72 4.10 3.77 -4.41
C THR A 72 4.99 5.00 -4.58
N ASP A 73 4.93 5.96 -3.67
CA ASP A 73 5.83 7.12 -3.68
C ASP A 73 7.30 6.71 -3.50
N ALA A 74 7.59 5.71 -2.67
CA ALA A 74 8.93 5.16 -2.57
C ALA A 74 9.38 4.48 -3.87
N ARG A 75 8.51 3.71 -4.53
CA ARG A 75 8.82 3.09 -5.84
C ARG A 75 9.20 4.12 -6.90
N LYS A 76 8.46 5.23 -6.98
CA LYS A 76 8.79 6.36 -7.87
C LYS A 76 10.18 6.92 -7.60
N VAL A 77 10.57 7.06 -6.32
CA VAL A 77 11.92 7.52 -5.94
C VAL A 77 13.00 6.53 -6.34
N LEU A 78 12.71 5.22 -6.30
CA LEU A 78 13.61 4.14 -6.68
C LEU A 78 13.64 3.86 -8.20
N GLY A 79 12.76 4.50 -8.98
CA GLY A 79 12.62 4.25 -10.42
C GLY A 79 12.02 2.88 -10.75
N ARG A 80 11.07 2.41 -9.93
CA ARG A 80 10.36 1.13 -10.10
C ARG A 80 8.86 1.33 -10.28
#